data_AF-A0A7C6V8B9-F1
#
_entry.id   AF-A0A7C6V8B9-F1
#
_cell.length_a   1.000
_cell.length_b   1.000
_cell.length_c   1.000
_cell.angle_alpha   90.00
_cell.angle_beta   90.00
_cell.angle_gamma   90.00
#
_symmetry.space_group_name_H-M   'P 1'
#
loop_
_entity.id
_entity.type
_entity.pdbx_description
1 polymer ?
#
loop_
_entity_poly.entity_id
_entity_poly.type
_entity_poly.pdbx_seq_one_letter_code
_entity_poly.pdbx_strand_id
1 'polypeptide(L)'
;MYAQDGNLSEIVKNSLYYNEEGVSMKATLTIEEFPIIRDALKREMALLEAKLQLIKEEVNGFEKRFNMSSSKFIQDFEQGILGDDQAFFEWWGLVRGAIKLEEKMSKIKAVLSS
;
A
#
# COMPACT_ATOMS: atom_id res chain seq x y z
N MET A 1 15.19 -45.41 2.31
CA MET A 1 15.45 -44.57 1.12
C MET A 1 14.88 -43.21 1.46
N TYR A 2 15.71 -42.30 1.96
CA TYR A 2 15.27 -40.97 2.39
C TYR A 2 15.07 -40.10 1.16
N ALA A 3 13.88 -39.52 1.01
CA ALA A 3 13.60 -38.52 0.00
C ALA A 3 14.53 -37.32 0.23
N GLN A 4 15.18 -36.85 -0.82
CA GLN A 4 15.85 -35.55 -0.82
C GLN A 4 14.76 -34.49 -0.68
N ASP A 5 14.57 -33.99 0.55
CA ASP A 5 13.94 -32.69 0.76
C ASP A 5 14.82 -31.67 0.04
N GLY A 6 14.40 -31.33 -1.18
CA GLY A 6 14.96 -30.23 -1.95
C GLY A 6 14.93 -28.99 -1.07
N ASN A 7 16.12 -28.52 -0.70
CA ASN A 7 16.33 -27.46 0.24
C ASN A 7 15.64 -26.18 -0.26
N LEU A 8 14.44 -25.89 0.26
CA LEU A 8 13.69 -24.66 -0.01
C LEU A 8 14.55 -23.40 0.20
N SER A 9 15.60 -23.48 1.04
CA SER A 9 16.54 -22.36 1.26
C SER A 9 17.46 -22.08 0.07
N GLU A 10 17.62 -23.02 -0.86
CA GLU A 10 18.53 -22.89 -2.02
C GLU A 10 17.80 -22.27 -3.24
N ILE A 11 16.52 -22.61 -3.44
CA ILE A 11 15.65 -21.99 -4.46
C ILE A 11 15.43 -20.50 -4.16
N VAL A 12 15.26 -20.14 -2.88
CA VAL A 12 15.07 -18.74 -2.46
C VAL A 12 16.37 -17.93 -2.58
N LYS A 13 17.54 -18.55 -2.40
CA LYS A 13 18.84 -17.84 -2.51
C LYS A 13 19.19 -17.42 -3.96
N ASN A 14 18.73 -18.15 -4.97
CA ASN A 14 19.04 -17.84 -6.39
C ASN A 14 18.10 -16.82 -7.05
N SER A 15 17.08 -16.32 -6.35
CA SER A 15 16.10 -15.37 -6.89
C SER A 15 16.22 -13.95 -6.33
N LEU A 16 17.04 -13.76 -5.29
CA LEU A 16 17.34 -12.48 -4.66
C LEU A 16 18.61 -11.87 -5.26
N TYR A 17 18.53 -10.63 -5.72
CA TYR A 17 19.69 -9.85 -6.14
C TYR A 17 19.65 -8.45 -5.55
N TYR A 18 20.83 -7.94 -5.25
CA TYR A 18 21.03 -6.60 -4.71
C TYR A 18 21.13 -5.59 -5.85
N ASN A 19 20.36 -4.52 -5.79
CA ASN A 19 20.48 -3.35 -6.66
C ASN A 19 20.66 -2.08 -5.81
N GLU A 20 20.86 -0.92 -6.47
CA GLU A 20 21.05 0.36 -5.76
C GLU A 20 19.85 0.75 -4.87
N GLU A 21 18.67 0.13 -5.08
CA GLU A 21 17.43 0.36 -4.34
C GLU A 21 17.14 -0.70 -3.24
N GLY A 22 18.02 -1.70 -3.06
CA GLY A 22 17.91 -2.73 -2.03
C GLY A 22 17.87 -4.17 -2.56
N VAL A 23 17.15 -5.06 -1.84
CA VAL A 23 16.98 -6.47 -2.22
C VAL A 23 15.79 -6.60 -3.16
N SER A 24 16.04 -7.06 -4.39
CA SER A 24 15.02 -7.33 -5.40
C SER A 24 14.91 -8.83 -5.67
N MET A 25 13.68 -9.33 -5.87
CA MET A 25 13.42 -10.73 -6.22
C MET A 25 12.88 -10.83 -7.65
N LYS A 26 13.44 -11.72 -8.48
CA LYS A 26 12.80 -12.09 -9.75
C LYS A 26 11.74 -13.14 -9.48
N ALA A 27 10.48 -12.80 -9.70
CA ALA A 27 9.47 -13.80 -9.96
C ALA A 27 9.48 -14.13 -11.45
N THR A 28 9.68 -15.41 -11.79
CA THR A 28 9.42 -15.90 -13.16
C THR A 28 7.97 -16.34 -13.22
N LEU A 29 7.22 -15.77 -14.16
CA LEU A 29 5.82 -16.13 -14.41
C LEU A 29 5.73 -16.83 -15.76
N THR A 30 4.94 -17.90 -15.82
CA THR A 30 4.56 -18.51 -17.10
C THR A 30 3.53 -17.64 -17.82
N ILE A 31 3.41 -17.83 -19.14
CA ILE A 31 2.43 -17.12 -19.97
C ILE A 31 1.00 -17.41 -19.49
N GLU A 32 0.75 -18.60 -18.94
CA GLU A 32 -0.56 -19.04 -18.44
C GLU A 32 -0.93 -18.41 -17.09
N GLU A 33 0.05 -18.11 -16.24
CA GLU A 33 -0.16 -17.45 -14.94
C GLU A 33 -0.37 -15.94 -15.07
N PHE A 34 0.16 -15.33 -16.13
CA PHE A 34 0.10 -13.88 -16.31
C PHE A 34 -1.33 -13.30 -16.30
N PRO A 35 -2.33 -13.87 -17.02
CA PRO A 35 -3.71 -13.43 -16.94
C PRO A 35 -4.29 -13.51 -15.52
N ILE A 36 -3.97 -14.56 -14.77
CA ILE A 36 -4.48 -14.78 -13.41
C ILE A 36 -4.00 -13.65 -12.49
N ILE A 37 -2.70 -13.35 -12.53
CA ILE A 37 -2.09 -12.30 -11.72
C ILE A 37 -2.61 -10.93 -12.13
N ARG A 38 -2.66 -10.65 -13.44
CA ARG A 38 -3.21 -9.39 -13.96
C ARG A 38 -4.64 -9.16 -13.48
N ASP A 39 -5.49 -10.19 -13.54
CA ASP A 39 -6.88 -10.06 -13.13
C ASP A 39 -7.01 -9.96 -11.59
N ALA A 40 -6.15 -10.61 -10.82
CA ALA A 40 -6.07 -10.43 -9.38
C ALA A 40 -5.67 -8.99 -9.01
N LEU A 41 -4.66 -8.43 -9.67
CA LEU A 41 -4.22 -7.04 -9.49
C LEU A 41 -5.30 -6.02 -9.85
N LYS A 42 -6.08 -6.27 -10.90
CA LYS A 42 -7.25 -5.43 -11.26
C LYS A 42 -8.33 -5.44 -10.18
N ARG A 43 -8.64 -6.62 -9.61
CA ARG A 43 -9.60 -6.73 -8.50
C ARG A 43 -9.10 -6.00 -7.25
N GLU A 44 -7.82 -6.16 -6.93
CA GLU A 44 -7.20 -5.43 -5.82
C GLU A 44 -7.26 -3.91 -6.05
N MET A 45 -7.00 -3.43 -7.27
CA MET A 45 -7.14 -2.01 -7.60
C MET A 45 -8.54 -1.49 -7.30
N ALA A 46 -9.58 -2.18 -7.78
CA ALA A 46 -10.97 -1.80 -7.55
C ALA A 46 -11.33 -1.78 -6.05
N LEU A 47 -10.80 -2.73 -5.26
CA LEU A 47 -10.99 -2.76 -3.82
C LEU A 47 -10.29 -1.58 -3.12
N LEU A 48 -9.08 -1.23 -3.53
CA LEU A 48 -8.33 -0.10 -2.99
C LEU A 48 -9.01 1.23 -3.34
N GLU A 49 -9.53 1.38 -4.55
CA GLU A 49 -10.30 2.55 -4.99
C GLU A 49 -11.56 2.74 -4.15
N ALA A 50 -12.33 1.68 -3.93
CA ALA A 50 -13.53 1.74 -3.09
C ALA A 50 -13.19 2.13 -1.63
N LYS A 51 -12.14 1.55 -1.06
CA LYS A 51 -11.67 1.90 0.30
C LYS A 51 -11.22 3.36 0.39
N LEU A 52 -10.46 3.82 -0.60
CA LEU A 52 -9.97 5.19 -0.66
C LEU A 52 -11.12 6.20 -0.75
N GLN A 53 -12.17 5.87 -1.48
CA GLN A 53 -13.36 6.72 -1.58
C GLN A 53 -14.06 6.88 -0.22
N LEU A 54 -14.26 5.79 0.52
CA LEU A 54 -14.85 5.83 1.86
C LEU A 54 -14.01 6.67 2.82
N ILE A 55 -12.68 6.48 2.81
CA ILE A 55 -11.78 7.29 3.65
C ILE A 55 -11.85 8.77 3.27
N LYS A 56 -11.92 9.10 1.97
CA LYS A 56 -12.05 10.49 1.50
C LYS A 56 -13.33 11.16 1.98
N GLU A 57 -14.42 10.41 2.08
CA GLU A 57 -15.69 10.90 2.61
C GLU A 57 -15.60 11.19 4.11
N GLU A 58 -15.00 10.28 4.90
CA GLU A 58 -14.78 10.50 6.33
C GLU A 58 -13.84 11.68 6.60
N VAL A 59 -12.72 11.76 5.86
CA VAL A 59 -11.77 12.87 5.93
C VAL A 59 -12.44 14.21 5.64
N ASN A 60 -13.32 14.28 4.63
CA ASN A 60 -14.09 15.50 4.33
C ASN A 60 -15.00 15.90 5.50
N GLY A 61 -15.56 14.92 6.22
CA GLY A 61 -16.29 15.16 7.47
C GLY A 61 -15.44 15.86 8.53
N PHE A 62 -14.21 15.40 8.73
CA PHE A 62 -13.25 16.04 9.64
C PHE A 62 -12.84 17.44 9.17
N GLU A 63 -12.54 17.60 7.88
CA GLU A 63 -12.15 18.89 7.30
C GLU A 63 -13.21 19.97 7.52
N LYS A 64 -14.49 19.60 7.33
CA LYS A 64 -15.63 20.49 7.61
C LYS A 64 -15.81 20.74 9.10
N ARG A 65 -15.75 19.70 9.94
CA ARG A 65 -15.94 19.81 11.39
C ARG A 65 -14.94 20.76 12.03
N PHE A 66 -13.69 20.69 11.60
CA PHE A 66 -12.59 21.50 12.15
C PHE A 66 -12.24 22.73 11.30
N ASN A 67 -12.93 22.93 10.17
CA ASN A 67 -12.67 24.00 9.20
C ASN A 67 -11.18 24.10 8.83
N MET A 68 -10.56 22.96 8.56
CA MET A 68 -9.12 22.81 8.35
C MET A 68 -8.89 21.76 7.26
N SER A 69 -7.96 22.00 6.34
CA SER A 69 -7.59 20.99 5.35
C SER A 69 -6.72 19.89 5.96
N SER A 70 -6.78 18.68 5.40
CA SER A 70 -5.96 17.55 5.85
C SER A 70 -4.45 17.85 5.80
N SER A 71 -4.00 18.63 4.82
CA SER A 71 -2.58 19.03 4.71
C SER A 71 -2.15 19.91 5.88
N LYS A 72 -2.98 20.89 6.26
CA LYS A 72 -2.70 21.74 7.43
C LYS A 72 -2.81 20.95 8.72
N PHE A 73 -3.82 20.09 8.83
CA PHE A 73 -4.03 19.23 9.98
C PHE A 73 -2.81 18.33 10.25
N ILE A 74 -2.31 17.62 9.24
CA ILE A 74 -1.11 16.76 9.38
C ILE A 74 0.10 17.57 9.85
N GLN A 75 0.31 18.75 9.25
CA GLN A 75 1.41 19.63 9.61
C GLN A 75 1.33 20.06 11.08
N ASP A 76 0.15 20.50 11.54
CA ASP A 76 -0.04 21.00 12.91
C ASP A 76 -0.02 19.87 13.94
N PHE A 77 -0.63 18.71 13.63
CA PHE A 77 -0.69 17.55 14.51
C PHE A 77 0.71 16.96 14.77
N GLU A 78 1.51 16.78 13.72
CA GLU A 78 2.84 16.14 13.84
C GLU A 78 3.88 17.06 14.49
N GLN A 79 3.62 18.37 14.52
CA GLN A 79 4.42 19.32 15.29
C GLN A 79 3.98 19.40 16.76
N GLY A 80 2.94 18.68 17.16
CA GLY A 80 2.38 18.75 18.52
C GLY A 80 1.67 20.07 18.82
N ILE A 81 1.29 20.84 17.78
CA ILE A 81 0.53 22.08 17.94
C ILE A 81 -0.91 21.75 18.33
N LEU A 82 -1.45 20.68 17.75
CA LEU A 82 -2.74 20.15 18.15
C LEU A 82 -2.60 19.32 19.43
N GLY A 83 -3.63 19.37 20.26
CA GLY A 83 -3.72 18.55 21.47
C GLY A 83 -3.94 17.07 21.18
N ASP A 84 -4.28 16.33 22.22
CA ASP A 84 -4.47 14.89 22.24
C ASP A 84 -5.94 14.45 22.08
N ASP A 85 -6.76 15.27 21.42
CA ASP A 85 -8.14 14.90 21.11
C ASP A 85 -8.16 13.61 20.27
N GLN A 86 -8.94 12.63 20.70
CA GLN A 86 -9.11 11.36 20.00
C GLN A 86 -9.49 11.57 18.52
N ALA A 87 -10.30 12.58 18.21
CA ALA A 87 -10.70 12.92 16.85
C ALA A 87 -9.51 13.25 15.95
N PHE A 88 -8.43 13.82 16.50
CA PHE A 88 -7.21 14.09 15.73
C PHE A 88 -6.44 12.81 15.43
N PHE A 89 -6.34 11.87 16.38
CA PHE A 89 -5.72 10.57 16.11
C PHE A 89 -6.48 9.78 15.05
N GLU A 90 -7.81 9.80 15.10
CA GLU A 90 -8.67 9.17 14.10
C GLU A 90 -8.45 9.79 12.71
N TRP A 91 -8.52 11.12 12.62
CA TRP A 91 -8.30 11.83 11.36
C TRP A 91 -6.89 11.60 10.81
N TRP A 92 -5.87 11.62 11.66
CA TRP A 92 -4.49 11.32 11.27
C TRP A 92 -4.35 9.91 10.70
N GLY A 93 -4.97 8.92 11.36
CA GLY A 93 -4.98 7.54 10.90
C GLY A 93 -5.62 7.41 9.51
N LEU A 94 -6.73 8.10 9.28
CA LEU A 94 -7.41 8.11 7.99
C LEU A 94 -6.56 8.72 6.88
N VAL A 95 -5.97 9.91 7.12
CA VAL A 95 -5.14 10.59 6.11
C VAL A 95 -3.88 9.78 5.81
N ARG A 96 -3.19 9.25 6.83
CA ARG A 96 -2.02 8.37 6.63
C ARG A 96 -2.39 7.06 5.93
N GLY A 97 -3.54 6.50 6.27
CA GLY A 97 -4.11 5.32 5.60
C GLY A 97 -4.36 5.56 4.12
N ALA A 98 -4.99 6.70 3.76
CA ALA A 98 -5.22 7.09 2.38
C ALA A 98 -3.92 7.18 1.57
N ILE A 99 -2.88 7.82 2.12
CA ILE A 99 -1.56 7.90 1.49
C ILE A 99 -0.98 6.50 1.21
N LYS A 100 -1.10 5.57 2.17
CA LYS A 100 -0.63 4.19 1.98
C LYS A 100 -1.41 3.41 0.93
N LEU A 101 -2.72 3.63 0.82
CA LEU A 101 -3.51 3.05 -0.25
C LEU A 101 -3.08 3.60 -1.61
N GLU A 102 -2.88 4.91 -1.74
CA GLU A 102 -2.45 5.55 -2.98
C GLU A 102 -1.04 5.08 -3.41
N GLU A 103 -0.09 4.94 -2.46
CA GLU A 103 1.22 4.33 -2.71
C GLU A 103 1.09 2.90 -3.26
N LYS A 104 0.23 2.08 -2.66
CA LYS A 104 -0.01 0.69 -3.10
C LYS A 104 -0.64 0.65 -4.49
N MET A 105 -1.62 1.51 -4.75
CA MET A 105 -2.25 1.64 -6.06
C MET A 105 -1.24 2.06 -7.14
N SER A 106 -0.33 2.98 -6.82
CA SER A 106 0.74 3.39 -7.74
C SER A 106 1.63 2.21 -8.15
N LYS A 107 2.03 1.37 -7.19
CA LYS A 107 2.81 0.15 -7.45
C LYS A 107 2.05 -0.84 -8.34
N ILE A 108 0.77 -1.07 -8.07
CA ILE A 108 -0.04 -1.98 -8.91
C ILE A 108 -0.22 -1.41 -10.33
N LYS A 109 -0.43 -0.08 -10.48
CA LYS A 109 -0.51 0.56 -11.80
C LYS A 109 0.77 0.37 -12.59
N ALA A 110 1.93 0.58 -11.97
CA ALA A 110 3.23 0.37 -12.63
C ALA A 110 3.39 -1.08 -13.14
N VAL A 111 2.96 -2.07 -12.35
CA VAL A 111 3.00 -3.49 -12.77
C VAL A 111 2.02 -3.76 -13.92
N LEU A 112 0.83 -3.16 -13.92
CA LEU A 112 -0.18 -3.36 -14.97
C LEU A 112 0.13 -2.61 -16.27
N SER A 113 0.93 -1.54 -16.22
CA SER A 113 1.36 -0.77 -17.39
C SER A 113 2.67 -1.27 -18.02
N SER A 114 3.39 -2.16 -17.33
CA SER A 114 4.60 -2.82 -17.83
C SER A 114 4.25 -3.96 -18.78
#